data_AF-A0A5M6HMT2-F1
#
_entry.id   AF-A0A5M6HMT2-F1
#
_cell.length_a   1.000
_cell.length_b   1.000
_cell.length_c   1.000
_cell.angle_alpha   90.00
_cell.angle_beta   90.00
_cell.angle_gamma   90.00
#
_symmetry.space_group_name_H-M   'P 1'
#
loop_
_entity.id
_entity.type
_entity.pdbx_description
1 polymer ?
#
loop_
_entity_poly.entity_id
_entity_poly.type
_entity_poly.pdbx_seq_one_letter_code
_entity_poly.pdbx_strand_id
1 'polypeptide(L)' 'MRAKPTSPPLTLEDAIEIWQRRKNGVAQHTLAASLGVNPGRISEVLTGKKFPEAQHLADGN' A
#
# COMPACT_ATOMS: atom_id res chain seq x y z
N MET A 1 6.93 -29.85 1.15
CA MET A 1 5.99 -28.70 1.19
C MET A 1 6.64 -27.53 0.48
N ARG A 2 6.03 -26.97 -0.58
CA ARG A 2 6.51 -25.70 -1.15
C ARG A 2 6.18 -24.57 -0.15
N ALA A 3 7.16 -23.76 0.21
CA ALA A 3 6.92 -22.56 1.01
C ALA A 3 5.91 -21.67 0.27
N LYS A 4 4.84 -21.25 0.96
CA LYS A 4 3.87 -20.32 0.38
C LYS A 4 4.61 -18.99 0.14
N PRO A 5 4.61 -18.42 -1.07
CA PRO A 5 5.27 -17.14 -1.29
C PRO A 5 4.59 -16.10 -0.40
N THR A 6 5.30 -15.63 0.61
CA THR A 6 4.88 -14.49 1.43
C THR A 6 5.20 -13.23 0.66
N SER A 7 4.18 -12.41 0.38
CA SER A 7 4.41 -11.08 -0.17
C SER A 7 5.40 -10.33 0.73
N PRO A 8 6.32 -9.53 0.15
CA PRO A 8 7.23 -8.72 0.94
C PRO A 8 6.44 -7.80 1.90
N PRO A 9 6.98 -7.50 3.09
CA PRO A 9 6.32 -6.61 4.03
C PRO A 9 6.28 -5.19 3.47
N LEU A 10 5.08 -4.58 3.43
CA LEU A 10 4.94 -3.15 3.12
C LEU A 10 5.71 -2.31 4.16
N THR A 11 6.47 -1.34 3.66
CA THR A 11 7.17 -0.29 4.40
C THR A 11 6.30 0.97 4.54
N LEU A 12 6.77 1.93 5.34
CA LEU A 12 6.12 3.25 5.42
C LEU A 12 6.22 4.00 4.09
N GLU A 13 7.36 3.91 3.39
CA GLU A 13 7.56 4.53 2.07
C GLU A 13 6.57 3.97 1.04
N ASP A 14 6.36 2.65 1.01
CA ASP A 14 5.34 2.03 0.14
C ASP A 14 3.94 2.55 0.47
N ALA A 15 3.64 2.77 1.76
CA ALA A 15 2.35 3.30 2.18
C ALA A 15 2.14 4.76 1.74
N ILE A 16 3.19 5.59 1.78
CA ILE A 16 3.16 6.96 1.27
C ILE A 16 2.93 6.93 -0.25
N GLU A 17 3.64 6.07 -0.98
CA GLU A 17 3.45 5.89 -2.43
C GLU A 17 2.02 5.45 -2.76
N ILE A 18 1.46 4.50 -2.00
CA ILE A 18 0.07 4.04 -2.15
C ILE A 18 -0.90 5.22 -2.07
N TRP A 19 -0.74 6.09 -1.07
CA TRP A 19 -1.60 7.28 -0.90
C TRP A 19 -1.42 8.27 -2.05
N GLN A 20 -0.19 8.58 -2.46
CA GLN A 20 0.09 9.49 -3.57
C GLN A 20 -0.53 8.99 -4.89
N ARG A 21 -0.31 7.72 -5.22
CA ARG A 21 -0.83 7.12 -6.46
C ARG A 21 -2.34 6.95 -6.41
N ARG A 22 -2.92 6.67 -5.23
CA ARG A 22 -4.38 6.62 -5.05
C ARG A 22 -5.03 7.98 -5.30
N LYS A 23 -4.42 9.08 -4.83
CA LYS A 23 -4.87 10.46 -5.10
C LYS A 23 -4.84 10.80 -6.59
N ASN A 24 -3.85 10.27 -7.31
CA ASN A 24 -3.75 10.37 -8.77
C ASN A 24 -4.71 9.44 -9.53
N GLY A 25 -5.67 8.80 -8.85
CA GLY A 25 -6.72 8.00 -9.47
C GLY A 25 -6.35 6.54 -9.74
N VAL A 26 -5.16 6.07 -9.34
CA VAL A 26 -4.75 4.68 -9.55
C VAL A 26 -5.63 3.74 -8.73
N ALA A 27 -6.10 2.65 -9.35
CA ALA A 27 -6.93 1.65 -8.70
C ALA A 27 -6.10 0.73 -7.78
N GLN A 28 -6.71 0.23 -6.69
CA GLN A 28 -6.02 -0.60 -5.70
C GLN A 28 -5.41 -1.89 -6.29
N HIS A 29 -6.09 -2.52 -7.26
CA HIS A 29 -5.58 -3.72 -7.92
C HIS A 29 -4.29 -3.44 -8.71
N THR A 30 -4.19 -2.27 -9.34
CA THR A 30 -2.99 -1.83 -10.04
C THR A 30 -1.84 -1.56 -9.07
N LEU A 31 -2.13 -0.92 -7.93
CA LEU A 31 -1.13 -0.71 -6.86
C LEU A 31 -0.61 -2.04 -6.32
N ALA A 32 -1.52 -2.97 -6.01
CA ALA A 32 -1.21 -4.31 -5.52
C ALA A 32 -0.31 -5.08 -6.50
N ALA A 33 -0.65 -5.05 -7.79
CA ALA A 33 0.16 -5.67 -8.84
C ALA A 33 1.55 -5.02 -8.95
N SER A 34 1.63 -3.68 -8.90
CA SER A 34 2.91 -2.97 -9.02
C SER A 34 3.86 -3.21 -7.84
N LEU A 35 3.30 -3.41 -6.64
CA LEU A 35 4.06 -3.66 -5.41
C LEU A 35 4.24 -5.16 -5.10
N GLY A 36 3.65 -6.06 -5.90
CA GLY A 36 3.71 -7.51 -5.65
C GLY A 36 3.03 -7.94 -4.34
N VAL A 37 2.03 -7.19 -3.88
CA VAL A 37 1.32 -7.43 -2.61
C VAL A 37 -0.13 -7.83 -2.84
N ASN A 38 -0.74 -8.42 -1.81
CA ASN A 38 -2.17 -8.71 -1.83
C ASN A 38 -3.00 -7.40 -1.82
N PRO A 39 -4.07 -7.27 -2.63
CA PRO A 39 -4.97 -6.11 -2.59
C PRO A 39 -5.49 -5.77 -1.18
N GLY A 40 -5.68 -6.76 -0.31
CA GLY A 40 -6.04 -6.54 1.08
C GLY A 40 -5.03 -5.67 1.84
N ARG A 41 -3.73 -5.79 1.52
CA ARG A 41 -2.67 -4.96 2.12
C ARG A 41 -2.78 -3.50 1.71
N ILE A 42 -3.16 -3.24 0.46
CA ILE A 42 -3.45 -1.89 -0.03
C ILE A 42 -4.66 -1.31 0.71
N SER A 43 -5.71 -2.11 0.89
CA SER A 43 -6.90 -1.69 1.65
C SER A 43 -6.58 -1.36 3.11
N GLU A 44 -5.75 -2.17 3.78
CA GLU A 44 -5.30 -1.89 5.16
C GLU A 44 -4.56 -0.55 5.28
N VAL A 45 -3.78 -0.16 4.27
CA VAL A 45 -3.13 1.16 4.21
C VAL A 45 -4.14 2.29 3.98
N LEU A 46 -5.01 2.14 2.97
CA LEU A 46 -5.97 3.18 2.59
C LEU A 46 -7.11 3.38 3.59
N THR A 47 -7.33 2.41 4.48
CA THR A 47 -8.26 2.53 5.62
C THR A 47 -7.56 3.04 6.89
N GLY A 48 -6.26 3.33 6.84
CA GLY A 48 -5.47 3.80 7.98
C GLY A 48 -5.19 2.72 9.04
N LYS A 49 -5.57 1.46 8.80
CA LYS A 49 -5.29 0.35 9.72
C LYS A 49 -3.79 0.05 9.80
N LYS A 50 -3.05 0.27 8.71
CA LYS A 50 -1.60 0.13 8.65
C LYS A 50 -0.97 1.42 8.15
N PHE A 51 0.04 1.93 8.85
CA PHE A 51 0.71 3.19 8.56
C PHE A 51 -0.26 4.39 8.46
N PRO A 52 -1.06 4.69 9.50
CA PRO A 52 -1.99 5.83 9.49
C PRO A 52 -1.29 7.18 9.21
N GLU A 53 -0.02 7.32 9.62
CA GLU A 53 0.81 8.49 9.36
C GLU A 53 1.12 8.70 7.86
N ALA A 54 1.10 7.64 7.05
CA ALA A 54 1.43 7.71 5.63
C ALA A 54 0.49 8.62 4.83
N GLN A 55 -0.78 8.72 5.25
CA GLN A 55 -1.73 9.61 4.60
C GLN A 55 -1.29 11.07 4.70
N HIS A 56 -0.95 11.51 5.92
CA HIS A 56 -0.52 12.88 6.22
C HIS A 56 0.80 13.21 5.52
N LEU A 57 1.77 12.30 5.60
CA LEU A 57 3.06 12.43 4.91
C LEU A 57 2.88 12.51 3.39
N ALA A 58 1.93 11.77 2.82
CA ALA A 58 1.59 11.84 1.40
C ALA A 58 0.86 13.13 1.01
N ASP A 59 0.29 13.88 1.96
CA ASP A 59 -0.30 15.22 1.74
C ASP A 59 0.74 16.35 1.87
N GLY A 60 1.97 16.04 2.28
CA GLY A 60 3.03 17.05 2.45
C GLY A 60 2.89 17.88 3.73
N ASN A 61 2.19 17.35 4.75
CA ASN A 61 2.04 17.93 6.09
C ASN A 61 2.88 17.18 7.12
#